data_AF-A0A9D9XRN0-F1
#
_entry.id   AF-A0A9D9XRN0-F1
#
_cell.length_a   1.000
_cell.length_b   1.000
_cell.length_c   1.000
_cell.angle_alpha   90.00
_cell.angle_beta   90.00
_cell.angle_gamma   90.00
#
_symmetry.space_group_name_H-M   'P 1'
#
loop_
_entity.id
_entity.type
_entity.pdbx_description
1 polymer ?
#
loop_
_entity_poly.entity_id
_entity_poly.type
_entity_poly.pdbx_seq_one_letter_code
_entity_poly.pdbx_strand_id
1 'polypeptide(L)'
;PLYEVMKDIMGRRYEDPESKRDVGPSAFPVAQIYNQETKAYDPVARFSVPVDVDLVKRNGTVNATDSVLSEMRFEIPRNKLDGGLVRSDFIIMNIIASNAWKRPIYFTSPMGELGFAQYLRKDGMAYRLVPAVLSSPQQNWIVEQAFRQNGLGGTQIRANNLDSMYKTMMNDFEFGGAGKKGVYYDEENRRHILAIRSLYGEAAGNMADAGRKDEAQKLIDKVEAGINPANLPYGLVSRYNSHNQTSMVYLEACYKAEKKEIAEKVRTALRKDLNQQFDYYAALGGMSRAEFDNLFNTYEKMRQDAQMKMAFAQSAEQQNQARMEVNRADYYFTESLKDKQTGLRTELLITRSLFSVLDAVEEKYAPQLKAKPATEGPTTIENNGKPDSTNKADSGN
;
A
#
# COMPACT_ATOMS: atom_id res chain seq x y z
N PRO A 1 33.35 1.97 4.10
CA PRO A 1 32.67 2.00 2.78
C PRO A 1 32.14 0.61 2.42
N LEU A 2 30.97 0.49 1.78
CA LEU A 2 30.40 -0.81 1.42
C LEU A 2 31.33 -1.62 0.49
N TYR A 3 31.96 -0.94 -0.48
CA TYR A 3 32.87 -1.56 -1.44
C TYR A 3 34.05 -2.28 -0.78
N GLU A 4 34.69 -1.67 0.21
CA GLU A 4 35.80 -2.28 0.95
C GLU A 4 35.35 -3.51 1.73
N VAL A 5 34.19 -3.46 2.39
CA VAL A 5 33.64 -4.63 3.11
C VAL A 5 33.36 -5.76 2.14
N MET A 6 32.72 -5.48 1.01
CA MET A 6 32.39 -6.51 0.03
C MET A 6 33.62 -7.08 -0.65
N LYS A 7 34.63 -6.27 -0.94
CA LYS A 7 35.86 -6.68 -1.63
C LYS A 7 36.87 -7.36 -0.70
N ASP A 8 37.21 -6.71 0.40
CA ASP A 8 38.38 -7.06 1.21
C ASP A 8 38.04 -8.01 2.36
N ILE A 9 36.78 -8.03 2.79
CA ILE A 9 36.29 -8.95 3.84
C ILE A 9 35.48 -10.08 3.20
N MET A 10 34.37 -9.75 2.52
CA MET A 10 33.48 -10.77 1.96
C MET A 10 34.06 -11.47 0.73
N GLY A 11 34.93 -10.80 -0.02
CA GLY A 11 35.61 -11.33 -1.20
C GLY A 11 36.95 -11.99 -0.91
N ARG A 12 37.40 -12.00 0.36
CA ARG A 12 38.63 -12.70 0.73
C ARG A 12 38.42 -14.21 0.62
N ARG A 13 39.38 -14.90 0.00
CA ARG A 13 39.40 -16.36 -0.08
C ARG A 13 39.66 -16.95 1.31
N TYR A 14 38.80 -17.87 1.73
CA TYR A 14 38.96 -18.68 2.92
C TYR A 14 38.95 -20.13 2.51
N GLU A 15 40.13 -20.75 2.52
CA GLU A 15 40.28 -22.12 2.06
C GLU A 15 40.00 -23.11 3.18
N ASP A 16 39.05 -24.01 2.96
CA ASP A 16 38.79 -25.12 3.85
C ASP A 16 40.02 -26.06 3.89
N PRO A 17 40.60 -26.34 5.07
CA PRO A 17 41.86 -27.09 5.18
C PRO A 17 41.81 -28.48 4.55
N GLU A 18 40.65 -29.13 4.56
CA GLU A 18 40.44 -30.49 4.03
C GLU A 18 40.10 -30.47 2.54
N SER A 19 39.05 -29.78 2.15
CA SER A 19 38.54 -29.80 0.77
C SER A 19 39.27 -28.85 -0.19
N LYS A 20 40.11 -27.94 0.32
CA LYS A 20 40.81 -26.89 -0.45
C LYS A 20 39.87 -25.96 -1.22
N ARG A 21 38.57 -26.01 -0.94
CA ARG A 21 37.57 -25.14 -1.55
C ARG A 21 37.53 -23.81 -0.83
N ASP A 22 37.29 -22.75 -1.58
CA ASP A 22 36.96 -21.46 -0.99
C ASP A 22 35.55 -21.55 -0.39
N VAL A 23 35.47 -21.42 0.93
CA VAL A 23 34.22 -21.41 1.69
C VAL A 23 33.78 -19.99 2.04
N GLY A 24 34.59 -18.98 1.71
CA GLY A 24 34.35 -17.60 2.10
C GLY A 24 34.38 -17.39 3.63
N PRO A 25 34.18 -16.14 4.09
CA PRO A 25 34.16 -15.86 5.52
C PRO A 25 32.96 -16.53 6.21
N SER A 26 33.20 -17.05 7.41
CA SER A 26 32.18 -17.70 8.23
C SER A 26 31.24 -16.72 8.96
N ALA A 27 31.56 -15.43 8.96
CA ALA A 27 30.79 -14.40 9.65
C ALA A 27 30.78 -13.08 8.88
N PHE A 28 29.66 -12.37 8.98
CA PHE A 28 29.54 -11.01 8.47
C PHE A 28 30.08 -10.01 9.50
N PRO A 29 30.91 -9.03 9.10
CA PRO A 29 31.47 -8.05 10.03
C PRO A 29 30.38 -7.11 10.56
N VAL A 30 30.13 -7.15 11.86
CA VAL A 30 29.24 -6.23 12.58
C VAL A 30 30.01 -5.51 13.68
N ALA A 31 29.81 -4.21 13.81
CA ALA A 31 30.35 -3.44 14.94
C ALA A 31 29.50 -3.71 16.19
N GLN A 32 30.09 -3.66 17.38
CA GLN A 32 29.36 -3.83 18.66
C GLN A 32 29.30 -2.48 19.38
N ILE A 33 28.09 -1.98 19.65
CA ILE A 33 27.89 -0.71 20.37
C ILE A 33 27.27 -1.01 21.73
N TYR A 34 27.86 -0.49 22.80
CA TYR A 34 27.33 -0.65 24.15
C TYR A 34 26.05 0.17 24.33
N ASN A 35 24.96 -0.50 24.68
CA ASN A 35 23.66 0.09 24.98
C ASN A 35 23.53 0.30 26.49
N GLN A 36 23.43 1.57 26.92
CA GLN A 36 23.37 1.92 28.33
C GLN A 36 22.08 1.48 29.02
N GLU A 37 20.96 1.38 28.28
CA GLU A 37 19.65 1.01 28.83
C GLU A 37 19.58 -0.50 29.07
N THR A 38 20.02 -1.30 28.10
CA THR A 38 19.99 -2.77 28.19
C THR A 38 21.24 -3.35 28.86
N LYS A 39 22.28 -2.53 29.06
CA LYS A 39 23.61 -2.94 29.54
C LYS A 39 24.24 -4.07 28.70
N ALA A 40 23.92 -4.11 27.41
CA ALA A 40 24.40 -5.12 26.46
C ALA A 40 25.12 -4.47 25.26
N TYR A 41 25.85 -5.28 24.48
CA TYR A 41 26.40 -4.85 23.20
C TYR A 41 25.43 -5.21 22.08
N ASP A 42 25.04 -4.20 21.31
CA ASP A 42 24.18 -4.35 20.14
C ASP A 42 25.01 -4.36 18.85
N PRO A 43 24.83 -5.34 17.96
CA PRO A 43 25.48 -5.35 16.66
C PRO A 43 24.88 -4.30 15.73
N VAL A 44 25.75 -3.58 15.03
CA VAL A 44 25.40 -2.51 14.09
C VAL A 44 26.19 -2.69 12.80
N ALA A 45 25.50 -2.58 11.67
CA ALA A 45 26.08 -2.69 10.34
C ALA A 45 25.71 -1.46 9.49
N ARG A 46 26.59 -0.46 9.50
CA ARG A 46 26.43 0.81 8.77
C ARG A 46 27.33 0.85 7.56
N PHE A 47 26.76 1.25 6.43
CA PHE A 47 27.45 1.29 5.16
C PHE A 47 27.32 2.64 4.50
N SER A 48 28.31 2.93 3.66
CA SER A 48 28.36 4.13 2.86
C SER A 48 28.78 3.78 1.43
N VAL A 49 28.14 4.42 0.45
CA VAL A 49 28.42 4.25 -0.98
C VAL A 49 28.68 5.64 -1.56
N PRO A 50 29.95 5.98 -1.88
CA PRO A 50 30.31 7.25 -2.49
C PRO A 50 29.54 7.50 -3.79
N VAL A 51 29.20 8.75 -4.07
CA VAL A 51 28.42 9.16 -5.25
C VAL A 51 29.25 10.13 -6.07
N ASP A 52 29.50 9.77 -7.33
CA ASP A 52 29.95 10.72 -8.34
C ASP A 52 28.74 11.53 -8.82
N VAL A 53 28.59 12.73 -8.25
CA VAL A 53 27.43 13.61 -8.47
C VAL A 53 27.29 14.01 -9.95
N ASP A 54 28.41 14.24 -10.64
CA ASP A 54 28.40 14.64 -12.04
C ASP A 54 28.00 13.45 -12.93
N LEU A 55 28.50 12.25 -12.63
CA LEU A 55 28.13 11.03 -13.34
C LEU A 55 26.63 10.74 -13.22
N VAL A 56 26.06 10.76 -12.00
CA VAL A 56 24.65 10.41 -11.79
C VAL A 56 23.69 11.41 -12.42
N LYS A 57 24.07 12.69 -12.47
CA LYS A 57 23.32 13.73 -13.20
C LYS A 57 23.44 13.52 -14.72
N ARG A 58 24.64 13.27 -15.23
CA ARG A 58 24.90 13.08 -16.67
C ARG A 58 24.24 11.82 -17.24
N ASN A 59 24.20 10.73 -16.49
CA ASN A 59 23.66 9.44 -16.97
C ASN A 59 22.17 9.24 -16.64
N GLY A 60 21.50 10.24 -16.06
CA GLY A 60 20.08 10.20 -15.72
C GLY A 60 19.72 9.23 -14.59
N THR A 61 20.68 8.89 -13.70
CA THR A 61 20.41 8.16 -12.45
C THR A 61 19.52 8.95 -11.52
N VAL A 62 19.72 10.27 -11.49
CA VAL A 62 18.90 11.24 -10.76
C VAL A 62 18.16 12.13 -11.76
N ASN A 63 17.03 12.68 -11.34
CA ASN A 63 16.31 13.72 -12.06
C ASN A 63 16.99 15.08 -11.81
N ALA A 64 16.77 16.05 -12.69
CA ALA A 64 17.35 17.40 -12.55
C ALA A 64 16.91 18.11 -11.25
N THR A 65 15.74 17.77 -10.73
CA THR A 65 15.15 18.33 -9.50
C THR A 65 15.57 17.57 -8.23
N ASP A 66 16.34 16.49 -8.34
CA ASP A 66 16.72 15.70 -7.18
C ASP A 66 17.80 16.40 -6.34
N SER A 67 17.62 16.37 -5.02
CA SER A 67 18.65 16.75 -4.06
C SER A 67 19.67 15.61 -3.92
N VAL A 68 20.62 15.56 -4.85
CA VAL A 68 21.66 14.51 -4.94
C VAL A 68 22.60 14.55 -3.75
N LEU A 69 22.88 13.39 -3.17
CA LEU A 69 23.82 13.20 -2.08
C LEU A 69 25.22 12.91 -2.63
N SER A 70 26.27 13.39 -1.94
CA SER A 70 27.66 13.00 -2.24
C SER A 70 27.98 11.57 -1.77
N GLU A 71 27.16 11.01 -0.90
CA GLU A 71 27.29 9.65 -0.40
C GLU A 71 25.93 9.10 0.05
N MET A 72 25.62 7.86 -0.33
CA MET A 72 24.46 7.14 0.16
C MET A 72 24.84 6.40 1.46
N ARG A 73 24.11 6.63 2.55
CA ARG A 73 24.37 6.01 3.86
C ARG A 73 23.16 5.21 4.34
N PHE A 74 23.38 3.97 4.74
CA PHE A 74 22.32 3.11 5.26
C PHE A 74 22.82 2.17 6.35
N GLU A 75 21.90 1.68 7.17
CA GLU A 75 22.16 0.73 8.25
C GLU A 75 21.29 -0.49 8.03
N ILE A 76 21.85 -1.71 8.13
CA ILE A 76 21.02 -2.91 8.09
C ILE A 76 20.18 -2.95 9.37
N PRO A 77 18.84 -3.00 9.26
CA PRO A 77 17.95 -3.05 10.41
C PRO A 77 18.28 -4.19 11.37
N ARG A 78 18.16 -3.92 12.69
CA ARG A 78 18.49 -4.88 13.76
C ARG A 78 17.78 -6.23 13.58
N ASN A 79 16.49 -6.21 13.23
CA ASN A 79 15.69 -7.41 12.99
C ASN A 79 16.21 -8.25 11.82
N LYS A 80 16.76 -7.62 10.77
CA LYS A 80 17.40 -8.34 9.66
C LYS A 80 18.75 -8.92 10.10
N LEU A 81 19.52 -8.19 10.89
CA LEU A 81 20.78 -8.71 11.46
C LEU A 81 20.54 -9.92 12.37
N ASP A 82 19.55 -9.86 13.26
CA ASP A 82 19.18 -10.97 14.15
C ASP A 82 18.62 -12.18 13.39
N GLY A 83 17.82 -11.93 12.34
CA GLY A 83 17.30 -12.98 11.46
C GLY A 83 18.37 -13.64 10.58
N GLY A 84 19.56 -13.05 10.50
CA GLY A 84 20.67 -13.51 9.68
C GLY A 84 20.63 -12.95 8.25
N LEU A 85 21.83 -12.79 7.67
CA LEU A 85 22.02 -12.43 6.28
C LEU A 85 22.24 -13.69 5.44
N VAL A 86 21.53 -13.77 4.32
CA VAL A 86 21.63 -14.88 3.38
C VAL A 86 22.42 -14.48 2.13
N ARG A 87 22.80 -15.47 1.30
CA ARG A 87 23.61 -15.25 0.10
C ARG A 87 23.04 -14.17 -0.84
N SER A 88 21.72 -14.08 -0.99
CA SER A 88 21.08 -13.06 -1.81
C SER A 88 21.31 -11.64 -1.29
N ASP A 89 21.39 -11.45 0.02
CA ASP A 89 21.66 -10.15 0.64
C ASP A 89 23.05 -9.64 0.25
N PHE A 90 24.05 -10.53 0.31
CA PHE A 90 25.43 -10.22 -0.09
C PHE A 90 25.54 -9.95 -1.59
N ILE A 91 24.79 -10.67 -2.43
CA ILE A 91 24.76 -10.41 -3.88
C ILE A 91 24.23 -9.01 -4.15
N ILE A 92 23.13 -8.60 -3.51
CA ILE A 92 22.55 -7.26 -3.66
C ILE A 92 23.55 -6.19 -3.21
N MET A 93 24.13 -6.34 -2.03
CA MET A 93 25.13 -5.39 -1.51
C MET A 93 26.35 -5.31 -2.43
N ASN A 94 26.83 -6.43 -2.98
CA ASN A 94 27.95 -6.43 -3.92
C ASN A 94 27.61 -5.73 -5.25
N ILE A 95 26.39 -5.94 -5.78
CA ILE A 95 25.92 -5.23 -6.97
C ILE A 95 25.94 -3.72 -6.71
N ILE A 96 25.38 -3.26 -5.59
CA ILE A 96 25.39 -1.83 -5.22
C ILE A 96 26.82 -1.32 -5.10
N ALA A 97 27.68 -2.04 -4.39
CA ALA A 97 29.03 -1.62 -4.08
C ALA A 97 29.93 -1.52 -5.33
N SER A 98 29.82 -2.47 -6.25
CA SER A 98 30.69 -2.58 -7.43
C SER A 98 30.19 -1.77 -8.64
N ASN A 99 28.92 -1.33 -8.62
CA ASN A 99 28.32 -0.62 -9.75
C ASN A 99 28.98 0.75 -10.02
N ALA A 100 29.47 1.43 -8.97
CA ALA A 100 30.05 2.78 -9.04
C ALA A 100 29.18 3.77 -9.84
N TRP A 101 27.85 3.62 -9.73
CA TRP A 101 26.84 4.40 -10.44
C TRP A 101 26.94 4.38 -11.97
N LYS A 102 27.68 3.43 -12.56
CA LYS A 102 27.84 3.31 -14.01
C LYS A 102 26.56 2.90 -14.72
N ARG A 103 25.66 2.19 -14.03
CA ARG A 103 24.37 1.72 -14.55
C ARG A 103 23.28 1.90 -13.50
N PRO A 104 22.06 2.32 -13.87
CA PRO A 104 20.92 2.32 -12.97
C PRO A 104 20.68 0.93 -12.37
N ILE A 105 20.39 0.89 -11.07
CA ILE A 105 20.03 -0.34 -10.35
C ILE A 105 18.54 -0.31 -10.08
N TYR A 106 17.84 -1.34 -10.52
CA TYR A 106 16.40 -1.53 -10.34
C TYR A 106 16.12 -2.83 -9.62
N PHE A 107 15.09 -2.82 -8.79
CA PHE A 107 14.54 -3.97 -8.10
C PHE A 107 13.09 -4.20 -8.49
N THR A 108 12.66 -5.46 -8.47
CA THR A 108 11.27 -5.86 -8.70
C THR A 108 10.44 -5.88 -7.40
N SER A 109 11.08 -5.60 -6.26
CA SER A 109 10.48 -5.48 -4.94
C SER A 109 11.15 -4.34 -4.16
N PRO A 110 10.50 -3.79 -3.13
CA PRO A 110 11.02 -2.62 -2.42
C PRO A 110 12.25 -2.86 -1.53
N MET A 111 12.87 -4.06 -1.53
CA MET A 111 14.17 -4.43 -0.89
C MET A 111 14.54 -3.72 0.44
N GLY A 112 13.54 -3.34 1.25
CA GLY A 112 13.75 -2.42 2.37
C GLY A 112 14.42 -3.06 3.58
N GLU A 113 14.44 -4.39 3.63
CA GLU A 113 15.03 -5.18 4.71
C GLU A 113 16.55 -4.97 4.86
N LEU A 114 17.24 -4.44 3.84
CA LEU A 114 18.67 -4.11 3.89
C LEU A 114 18.94 -2.64 4.26
N GLY A 115 17.89 -1.87 4.57
CA GLY A 115 18.02 -0.52 5.14
C GLY A 115 18.19 0.62 4.15
N PHE A 116 18.24 0.35 2.84
CA PHE A 116 18.39 1.38 1.81
C PHE A 116 17.08 1.80 1.14
N ALA A 117 15.91 1.36 1.64
CA ALA A 117 14.59 1.69 1.05
C ALA A 117 14.33 3.19 0.92
N GLN A 118 14.89 4.02 1.80
CA GLN A 118 14.78 5.50 1.72
C GLN A 118 15.41 6.11 0.45
N TYR A 119 16.23 5.34 -0.26
CA TYR A 119 16.83 5.72 -1.54
C TYR A 119 16.13 5.06 -2.74
N LEU A 120 15.01 4.35 -2.52
CA LEU A 120 14.24 3.74 -3.59
C LEU A 120 13.13 4.68 -4.06
N ARG A 121 13.01 4.80 -5.39
CA ARG A 121 11.94 5.53 -6.07
C ARG A 121 11.27 4.62 -7.09
N LYS A 122 9.94 4.67 -7.19
CA LYS A 122 9.19 3.95 -8.23
C LYS A 122 9.33 4.63 -9.59
N ASP A 123 9.75 3.87 -10.59
CA ASP A 123 9.64 4.19 -12.02
C ASP A 123 8.61 3.22 -12.65
N GLY A 124 7.36 3.31 -12.20
CA GLY A 124 6.32 2.33 -12.51
C GLY A 124 6.40 1.12 -11.58
N MET A 125 6.39 -0.10 -12.12
CA MET A 125 6.45 -1.34 -11.32
C MET A 125 7.85 -1.67 -10.78
N ALA A 126 8.88 -0.93 -11.21
CA ALA A 126 10.25 -1.15 -10.78
C ALA A 126 10.68 -0.09 -9.75
N TYR A 127 11.51 -0.51 -8.80
CA TYR A 127 12.06 0.33 -7.74
C TYR A 127 13.52 0.67 -8.06
N ARG A 128 13.78 1.91 -8.43
CA ARG A 128 15.12 2.41 -8.76
C ARG A 128 15.86 2.83 -7.50
N LEU A 129 17.13 2.45 -7.38
CA LEU A 129 18.04 3.03 -6.40
C LEU A 129 18.56 4.39 -6.87
N VAL A 130 18.32 5.43 -6.08
CA VAL A 130 18.63 6.83 -6.42
C VAL A 130 19.38 7.47 -5.24
N PRO A 131 20.61 8.00 -5.43
CA PRO A 131 21.39 8.61 -4.35
C PRO A 131 20.94 10.06 -4.09
N ALA A 132 19.68 10.24 -3.67
CA ALA A 132 19.09 11.54 -3.42
C ALA A 132 18.17 11.50 -2.19
N VAL A 133 17.89 12.68 -1.63
CA VAL A 133 16.82 12.83 -0.64
C VAL A 133 15.48 12.76 -1.37
N LEU A 134 14.68 11.74 -1.04
CA LEU A 134 13.41 11.49 -1.72
C LEU A 134 12.21 12.03 -0.92
N SER A 135 11.30 12.71 -1.63
CA SER A 135 10.02 13.13 -1.07
C SER A 135 9.05 11.94 -0.94
N SER A 136 8.24 11.93 0.13
CA SER A 136 7.23 10.89 0.38
C SER A 136 5.81 11.46 0.51
N PRO A 137 5.24 12.10 -0.54
CA PRO A 137 3.95 12.77 -0.44
C PRO A 137 2.80 11.82 -0.04
N GLN A 138 2.91 10.53 -0.39
CA GLN A 138 1.93 9.50 0.00
C GLN A 138 1.79 9.32 1.51
N GLN A 139 2.77 9.74 2.31
CA GLN A 139 2.67 9.69 3.77
C GLN A 139 1.52 10.57 4.33
N ASN A 140 1.08 11.55 3.54
CA ASN A 140 -0.01 12.47 3.90
C ASN A 140 -1.39 12.00 3.40
N TRP A 141 -1.47 10.82 2.78
CA TRP A 141 -2.73 10.24 2.33
C TRP A 141 -3.52 9.68 3.50
N ILE A 142 -4.85 9.84 3.49
CA ILE A 142 -5.67 9.35 4.59
C ILE A 142 -5.68 7.83 4.62
N VAL A 143 -5.70 7.18 3.44
CA VAL A 143 -5.67 5.72 3.33
C VAL A 143 -4.35 5.17 3.86
N GLU A 144 -3.21 5.78 3.51
CA GLU A 144 -1.89 5.35 4.00
C GLU A 144 -1.76 5.49 5.52
N GLN A 145 -2.25 6.60 6.08
CA GLN A 145 -2.25 6.81 7.54
C GLN A 145 -3.18 5.83 8.24
N ALA A 146 -4.40 5.67 7.75
CA ALA A 146 -5.40 4.79 8.32
C ALA A 146 -4.97 3.30 8.23
N PHE A 147 -4.35 2.86 7.13
CA PHE A 147 -3.79 1.51 7.04
C PHE A 147 -2.75 1.25 8.12
N ARG A 148 -1.83 2.20 8.34
CA ARG A 148 -0.79 2.06 9.36
C ARG A 148 -1.34 2.05 10.77
N GLN A 149 -2.26 2.98 11.06
CA GLN A 149 -2.94 3.06 12.35
C GLN A 149 -3.73 1.79 12.68
N ASN A 150 -4.33 1.16 11.66
CA ASN A 150 -5.10 -0.07 11.81
C ASN A 150 -4.28 -1.36 11.61
N GLY A 151 -2.96 -1.28 11.55
CA GLY A 151 -2.08 -2.45 11.44
C GLY A 151 -2.17 -3.21 10.10
N LEU A 152 -2.78 -2.61 9.07
CA LEU A 152 -2.88 -3.18 7.72
C LEU A 152 -1.61 -2.97 6.89
N GLY A 153 -0.61 -2.27 7.46
CA GLY A 153 0.62 -1.90 6.78
C GLY A 153 0.45 -0.60 6.00
N GLY A 154 1.02 -0.55 4.81
CA GLY A 154 1.04 0.64 3.95
C GLY A 154 2.14 0.47 2.91
N THR A 155 2.23 1.39 1.95
CA THR A 155 3.25 1.27 0.91
C THR A 155 4.65 1.44 1.51
N GLN A 156 5.58 0.56 1.14
CA GLN A 156 6.95 0.61 1.66
C GLN A 156 7.73 1.77 1.04
N ILE A 157 7.49 2.05 -0.24
CA ILE A 157 8.19 3.09 -0.99
C ILE A 157 7.17 4.14 -1.41
N ARG A 158 7.35 5.36 -0.91
CA ARG A 158 6.41 6.49 -1.10
C ARG A 158 6.89 7.52 -2.12
N ALA A 159 8.09 7.33 -2.66
CA ALA A 159 8.68 8.18 -3.68
C ALA A 159 8.32 7.64 -5.08
N ASN A 160 7.71 8.49 -5.89
CA ASN A 160 7.31 8.19 -7.27
C ASN A 160 8.06 9.11 -8.23
N ASN A 161 8.59 8.57 -9.31
CA ASN A 161 9.12 9.35 -10.43
C ASN A 161 7.98 9.69 -11.39
N LEU A 162 7.27 10.80 -11.14
CA LEU A 162 6.02 11.10 -11.82
C LEU A 162 6.15 11.18 -13.34
N ASP A 163 7.24 11.74 -13.87
CA ASP A 163 7.44 11.85 -15.31
C ASP A 163 7.66 10.49 -15.97
N SER A 164 8.54 9.68 -15.38
CA SER A 164 8.80 8.31 -15.84
C SER A 164 7.53 7.45 -15.76
N MET A 165 6.81 7.54 -14.64
CA MET A 165 5.55 6.83 -14.43
C MET A 165 4.50 7.24 -15.44
N TYR A 166 4.22 8.54 -15.60
CA TYR A 166 3.22 9.02 -16.56
C TYR A 166 3.53 8.52 -17.97
N LYS A 167 4.77 8.74 -18.43
CA LYS A 167 5.20 8.34 -19.77
C LYS A 167 5.04 6.84 -19.98
N THR A 168 5.56 6.02 -19.07
CA THR A 168 5.59 4.56 -19.25
C THR A 168 4.19 3.97 -19.13
N MET A 169 3.39 4.47 -18.18
CA MET A 169 2.03 3.97 -17.97
C MET A 169 1.10 4.41 -19.11
N MET A 170 1.26 5.61 -19.65
CA MET A 170 0.46 6.05 -20.81
C MET A 170 0.83 5.37 -22.12
N ASN A 171 2.07 4.91 -22.31
CA ASN A 171 2.51 4.40 -23.61
C ASN A 171 2.79 2.89 -23.66
N ASP A 172 3.33 2.31 -22.58
CA ASP A 172 3.92 0.97 -22.62
C ASP A 172 3.14 -0.09 -21.82
N PHE A 173 2.36 0.34 -20.81
CA PHE A 173 1.62 -0.59 -19.96
C PHE A 173 0.39 -1.16 -20.66
N GLU A 174 0.23 -2.48 -20.51
CA GLU A 174 -0.93 -3.25 -20.96
C GLU A 174 -1.66 -3.90 -19.77
N PHE A 175 -2.93 -4.27 -19.98
CA PHE A 175 -3.82 -4.74 -18.92
C PHE A 175 -4.16 -6.23 -19.02
N GLY A 176 -3.38 -7.03 -19.77
CA GLY A 176 -3.54 -8.48 -19.83
C GLY A 176 -4.93 -8.95 -20.26
N GLY A 177 -5.61 -8.18 -21.13
CA GLY A 177 -6.97 -8.46 -21.59
C GLY A 177 -8.09 -8.03 -20.64
N ALA A 178 -7.81 -7.32 -19.54
CA ALA A 178 -8.80 -7.04 -18.50
C ALA A 178 -9.93 -6.11 -18.95
N GLY A 179 -9.77 -5.39 -20.07
CA GLY A 179 -10.81 -4.60 -20.71
C GLY A 179 -11.81 -5.43 -21.53
N LYS A 180 -11.47 -6.68 -21.92
CA LYS A 180 -12.32 -7.55 -22.74
C LYS A 180 -13.41 -8.18 -21.89
N LYS A 181 -14.68 -7.81 -22.10
CA LYS A 181 -15.81 -8.32 -21.30
C LYS A 181 -15.84 -9.86 -21.26
N GLY A 182 -16.05 -10.42 -20.06
CA GLY A 182 -16.23 -11.85 -19.85
C GLY A 182 -14.93 -12.63 -19.61
N VAL A 183 -13.79 -11.96 -19.51
CA VAL A 183 -12.53 -12.62 -19.14
C VAL A 183 -12.55 -12.92 -17.65
N TYR A 184 -12.36 -14.21 -17.32
CA TYR A 184 -12.16 -14.67 -15.95
C TYR A 184 -10.68 -14.63 -15.59
N TYR A 185 -10.39 -14.17 -14.37
CA TYR A 185 -9.07 -14.21 -13.77
C TYR A 185 -9.13 -15.04 -12.49
N ASP A 186 -8.25 -16.04 -12.38
CA ASP A 186 -8.01 -16.72 -11.13
C ASP A 186 -7.41 -15.78 -10.06
N GLU A 187 -7.27 -16.29 -8.84
CA GLU A 187 -6.80 -15.49 -7.70
C GLU A 187 -5.43 -14.84 -7.93
N GLU A 188 -4.46 -15.58 -8.49
CA GLU A 188 -3.12 -15.08 -8.72
C GLU A 188 -3.08 -14.02 -9.83
N ASN A 189 -3.80 -14.24 -10.92
CA ASN A 189 -3.88 -13.27 -12.01
C ASN A 189 -4.63 -12.00 -11.58
N ARG A 190 -5.68 -12.10 -10.75
CA ARG A 190 -6.32 -10.92 -10.16
C ARG A 190 -5.34 -10.08 -9.35
N ARG A 191 -4.46 -10.71 -8.56
CA ARG A 191 -3.43 -10.00 -7.78
C ARG A 191 -2.48 -9.17 -8.66
N HIS A 192 -2.09 -9.67 -9.82
CA HIS A 192 -1.25 -8.92 -10.76
C HIS A 192 -2.00 -7.72 -11.37
N ILE A 193 -3.25 -7.90 -11.79
CA ILE A 193 -4.06 -6.79 -12.33
C ILE A 193 -4.37 -5.74 -11.26
N LEU A 194 -4.59 -6.16 -10.01
CA LEU A 194 -4.73 -5.25 -8.86
C LEU A 194 -3.46 -4.42 -8.62
N ALA A 195 -2.27 -5.03 -8.71
CA ALA A 195 -1.02 -4.29 -8.60
C ALA A 195 -0.90 -3.19 -9.66
N ILE A 196 -1.36 -3.45 -10.89
CA ILE A 196 -1.45 -2.44 -11.96
C ILE A 196 -2.44 -1.33 -11.55
N ARG A 197 -3.66 -1.66 -11.11
CA ARG A 197 -4.64 -0.66 -10.67
C ARG A 197 -4.10 0.21 -9.52
N SER A 198 -3.45 -0.41 -8.54
CA SER A 198 -2.82 0.30 -7.41
C SER A 198 -1.78 1.29 -7.92
N LEU A 199 -0.92 0.86 -8.85
CA LEU A 199 0.12 1.72 -9.42
C LEU A 199 -0.46 2.94 -10.16
N TYR A 200 -1.53 2.75 -10.93
CA TYR A 200 -2.26 3.84 -11.58
C TYR A 200 -2.89 4.80 -10.56
N GLY A 201 -3.53 4.28 -9.51
CA GLY A 201 -4.05 5.11 -8.42
C GLY A 201 -2.95 5.90 -7.72
N GLU A 202 -1.85 5.25 -7.35
CA GLU A 202 -0.70 5.88 -6.70
C GLU A 202 -0.06 6.98 -7.57
N ALA A 203 0.13 6.72 -8.86
CA ALA A 203 0.66 7.71 -9.80
C ALA A 203 -0.29 8.90 -9.94
N ALA A 204 -1.57 8.65 -10.18
CA ALA A 204 -2.58 9.68 -10.36
C ALA A 204 -2.74 10.55 -9.11
N GLY A 205 -2.87 9.95 -7.93
CA GLY A 205 -2.99 10.70 -6.69
C GLY A 205 -1.75 11.55 -6.38
N ASN A 206 -0.54 11.04 -6.64
CA ASN A 206 0.68 11.83 -6.43
C ASN A 206 0.80 12.98 -7.44
N MET A 207 0.36 12.77 -8.69
CA MET A 207 0.29 13.84 -9.68
C MET A 207 -0.70 14.92 -9.27
N ALA A 208 -1.87 14.52 -8.76
CA ALA A 208 -2.85 15.46 -8.23
C ALA A 208 -2.30 16.27 -7.05
N ASP A 209 -1.59 15.63 -6.10
CA ASP A 209 -0.91 16.33 -4.99
C ASP A 209 0.17 17.30 -5.49
N ALA A 210 0.81 17.01 -6.62
CA ALA A 210 1.77 17.88 -7.29
C ALA A 210 1.12 18.95 -8.19
N GLY A 211 -0.21 19.07 -8.20
CA GLY A 211 -0.94 20.03 -9.04
C GLY A 211 -1.12 19.60 -10.50
N ARG A 212 -0.62 18.43 -10.91
CA ARG A 212 -0.73 17.87 -12.27
C ARG A 212 -2.05 17.12 -12.47
N LYS A 213 -3.17 17.81 -12.25
CA LYS A 213 -4.52 17.20 -12.25
C LYS A 213 -4.91 16.60 -13.59
N ASP A 214 -4.60 17.26 -14.71
CA ASP A 214 -4.94 16.76 -16.05
C ASP A 214 -4.28 15.40 -16.33
N GLU A 215 -3.03 15.22 -15.92
CA GLU A 215 -2.31 13.96 -16.06
C GLU A 215 -2.86 12.88 -15.12
N ALA A 216 -3.20 13.26 -13.88
CA ALA A 216 -3.86 12.37 -12.94
C ALA A 216 -5.19 11.84 -13.51
N GLN A 217 -6.01 12.72 -14.07
CA GLN A 217 -7.28 12.35 -14.70
C GLN A 217 -7.09 11.38 -15.87
N LYS A 218 -6.11 11.63 -16.75
CA LYS A 218 -5.79 10.74 -17.88
C LYS A 218 -5.35 9.35 -17.44
N LEU A 219 -4.58 9.25 -16.35
CA LEU A 219 -4.19 7.95 -15.79
C LEU A 219 -5.39 7.17 -15.25
N ILE A 220 -6.29 7.84 -14.53
CA ILE A 220 -7.55 7.23 -14.08
C ILE A 220 -8.38 6.75 -15.28
N ASP A 221 -8.56 7.58 -16.30
CA ASP A 221 -9.32 7.20 -17.50
C ASP A 221 -8.69 5.99 -18.23
N LYS A 222 -7.35 5.97 -18.31
CA LYS A 222 -6.64 4.86 -18.96
C LYS A 222 -6.83 3.54 -18.22
N VAL A 223 -6.74 3.53 -16.89
CA VAL A 223 -6.93 2.29 -16.12
C VAL A 223 -8.39 1.82 -16.10
N GLU A 224 -9.35 2.74 -16.11
CA GLU A 224 -10.78 2.42 -16.25
C GLU A 224 -11.11 1.79 -17.60
N ALA A 225 -10.54 2.30 -18.69
CA ALA A 225 -10.68 1.68 -20.01
C ALA A 225 -9.94 0.32 -20.08
N GLY A 226 -8.83 0.19 -19.35
CA GLY A 226 -7.97 -0.99 -19.35
C GLY A 226 -8.48 -2.16 -18.50
N ILE A 227 -9.22 -1.88 -17.43
CA ILE A 227 -9.68 -2.89 -16.47
C ILE A 227 -11.18 -2.77 -16.27
N ASN A 228 -11.94 -3.63 -16.95
CA ASN A 228 -13.40 -3.63 -16.87
C ASN A 228 -13.88 -4.08 -15.47
N PRO A 229 -14.70 -3.28 -14.76
CA PRO A 229 -15.25 -3.66 -13.45
C PRO A 229 -16.09 -4.95 -13.47
N ALA A 230 -16.62 -5.37 -14.62
CA ALA A 230 -17.31 -6.65 -14.75
C ALA A 230 -16.36 -7.86 -14.69
N ASN A 231 -15.09 -7.68 -15.08
CA ASN A 231 -14.07 -8.72 -15.00
C ASN A 231 -13.31 -8.66 -13.67
N LEU A 232 -13.00 -7.44 -13.22
CA LEU A 232 -12.35 -7.19 -11.94
C LEU A 232 -13.09 -6.06 -11.21
N PRO A 233 -14.06 -6.39 -10.34
CA PRO A 233 -14.84 -5.42 -9.59
C PRO A 233 -13.99 -4.46 -8.75
N TYR A 234 -14.58 -3.43 -8.18
CA TYR A 234 -13.88 -2.59 -7.19
C TYR A 234 -13.94 -3.19 -5.78
N GLY A 235 -15.05 -3.80 -5.39
CA GLY A 235 -15.19 -4.51 -4.11
C GLY A 235 -15.22 -6.02 -4.35
N LEU A 236 -14.34 -6.77 -3.66
CA LEU A 236 -14.32 -8.23 -3.73
C LEU A 236 -13.54 -8.83 -2.55
N VAL A 237 -14.13 -9.83 -1.89
CA VAL A 237 -13.43 -10.68 -0.92
C VAL A 237 -12.21 -11.36 -1.56
N SER A 238 -11.08 -11.33 -0.87
CA SER A 238 -9.79 -11.85 -1.35
C SER A 238 -8.86 -12.14 -0.18
N ARG A 239 -7.75 -12.83 -0.45
CA ARG A 239 -6.70 -13.08 0.55
C ARG A 239 -6.29 -11.78 1.24
N TYR A 240 -6.44 -11.75 2.57
CA TYR A 240 -6.20 -10.60 3.43
C TYR A 240 -6.93 -9.31 3.01
N ASN A 241 -8.08 -9.42 2.31
CA ASN A 241 -8.79 -8.29 1.71
C ASN A 241 -7.92 -7.38 0.81
N SER A 242 -6.87 -7.94 0.19
CA SER A 242 -5.94 -7.19 -0.66
C SER A 242 -6.63 -6.43 -1.82
N HIS A 243 -7.73 -6.96 -2.34
CA HIS A 243 -8.54 -6.31 -3.37
C HIS A 243 -9.19 -5.02 -2.85
N ASN A 244 -9.84 -5.08 -1.68
CA ASN A 244 -10.46 -3.92 -1.07
C ASN A 244 -9.42 -2.88 -0.62
N GLN A 245 -8.27 -3.33 -0.11
CA GLN A 245 -7.15 -2.44 0.21
C GLN A 245 -6.67 -1.66 -1.04
N THR A 246 -6.49 -2.36 -2.16
CA THR A 246 -6.12 -1.73 -3.45
C THR A 246 -7.15 -0.70 -3.88
N SER A 247 -8.44 -1.04 -3.77
CA SER A 247 -9.52 -0.14 -4.15
C SER A 247 -9.63 1.09 -3.25
N MET A 248 -9.21 1.03 -1.98
CA MET A 248 -9.15 2.22 -1.12
C MET A 248 -8.07 3.20 -1.58
N VAL A 249 -6.89 2.70 -1.93
CA VAL A 249 -5.82 3.54 -2.51
C VAL A 249 -6.32 4.20 -3.79
N TYR A 250 -7.00 3.42 -4.64
CA TYR A 250 -7.60 3.92 -5.87
C TYR A 250 -8.73 4.92 -5.63
N LEU A 251 -9.56 4.72 -4.59
CA LEU A 251 -10.64 5.63 -4.21
C LEU A 251 -10.09 7.01 -3.83
N GLU A 252 -9.10 7.07 -2.94
CA GLU A 252 -8.49 8.35 -2.56
C GLU A 252 -7.83 9.03 -3.78
N ALA A 253 -7.18 8.28 -4.66
CA ALA A 253 -6.64 8.81 -5.90
C ALA A 253 -7.72 9.42 -6.81
N CYS A 254 -8.88 8.78 -6.94
CA CYS A 254 -10.01 9.31 -7.71
C CYS A 254 -10.52 10.63 -7.14
N TYR A 255 -10.64 10.77 -5.81
CA TYR A 255 -11.00 12.04 -5.19
C TYR A 255 -9.96 13.14 -5.42
N LYS A 256 -8.68 12.81 -5.25
CA LYS A 256 -7.56 13.75 -5.50
C LYS A 256 -7.53 14.22 -6.96
N ALA A 257 -7.80 13.31 -7.90
CA ALA A 257 -7.86 13.59 -9.33
C ALA A 257 -9.20 14.22 -9.79
N GLU A 258 -10.14 14.47 -8.87
CA GLU A 258 -11.47 15.04 -9.16
C GLU A 258 -12.38 14.14 -10.03
N LYS A 259 -12.10 12.83 -10.08
CA LYS A 259 -12.89 11.82 -10.78
C LYS A 259 -14.04 11.29 -9.90
N LYS A 260 -14.92 12.21 -9.49
CA LYS A 260 -15.97 11.97 -8.46
C LYS A 260 -16.92 10.83 -8.80
N GLU A 261 -17.35 10.70 -10.06
CA GLU A 261 -18.26 9.62 -10.46
C GLU A 261 -17.65 8.23 -10.31
N ILE A 262 -16.35 8.10 -10.62
CA ILE A 262 -15.60 6.85 -10.43
C ILE A 262 -15.38 6.61 -8.94
N ALA A 263 -15.00 7.65 -8.18
CA ALA A 263 -14.86 7.56 -6.73
C ALA A 263 -16.14 7.03 -6.06
N GLU A 264 -17.31 7.51 -6.47
CA GLU A 264 -18.59 7.05 -5.92
C GLU A 264 -18.89 5.57 -6.23
N LYS A 265 -18.59 5.12 -7.47
CA LYS A 265 -18.71 3.70 -7.84
C LYS A 265 -17.80 2.81 -6.99
N VAL A 266 -16.54 3.22 -6.80
CA VAL A 266 -15.56 2.49 -5.98
C VAL A 266 -16.02 2.45 -4.52
N ARG A 267 -16.43 3.59 -3.96
CA ARG A 267 -16.93 3.73 -2.58
C ARG A 267 -18.14 2.84 -2.32
N THR A 268 -19.14 2.89 -3.20
CA THR A 268 -20.36 2.07 -3.07
C THR A 268 -20.03 0.59 -3.14
N ALA A 269 -19.15 0.18 -4.06
CA ALA A 269 -18.73 -1.21 -4.18
C ALA A 269 -17.97 -1.70 -2.94
N LEU A 270 -17.04 -0.90 -2.40
CA LEU A 270 -16.33 -1.21 -1.16
C LEU A 270 -17.29 -1.36 0.02
N ARG A 271 -18.18 -0.37 0.23
CA ARG A 271 -19.16 -0.40 1.33
C ARG A 271 -20.05 -1.63 1.25
N LYS A 272 -20.53 -1.95 0.03
CA LYS A 272 -21.36 -3.12 -0.21
C LYS A 272 -20.62 -4.42 0.14
N ASP A 273 -19.42 -4.61 -0.39
CA ASP A 273 -18.64 -5.83 -0.17
C ASP A 273 -18.26 -6.00 1.31
N LEU A 274 -17.79 -4.95 1.98
CA LEU A 274 -17.48 -4.99 3.42
C LEU A 274 -18.71 -5.33 4.26
N ASN A 275 -19.88 -4.75 3.95
CA ASN A 275 -21.12 -5.08 4.64
C ASN A 275 -21.52 -6.54 4.44
N GLN A 276 -21.44 -7.05 3.21
CA GLN A 276 -21.74 -8.44 2.90
C GLN A 276 -20.79 -9.42 3.60
N GLN A 277 -19.49 -9.09 3.69
CA GLN A 277 -18.52 -9.86 4.46
C GLN A 277 -18.91 -9.92 5.94
N PHE A 278 -19.20 -8.78 6.56
CA PHE A 278 -19.59 -8.75 7.97
C PHE A 278 -20.91 -9.47 8.26
N ASP A 279 -21.92 -9.34 7.39
CA ASP A 279 -23.18 -10.07 7.53
C ASP A 279 -22.96 -11.58 7.45
N TYR A 280 -22.12 -12.03 6.51
CA TYR A 280 -21.73 -13.42 6.40
C TYR A 280 -21.01 -13.92 7.67
N TYR A 281 -20.05 -13.15 8.17
CA TYR A 281 -19.31 -13.50 9.38
C TYR A 281 -20.17 -13.54 10.64
N ALA A 282 -21.12 -12.61 10.79
CA ALA A 282 -22.09 -12.63 11.88
C ALA A 282 -22.96 -13.90 11.81
N ALA A 283 -23.45 -14.25 10.60
CA ALA A 283 -24.26 -15.44 10.38
C ALA A 283 -23.51 -16.75 10.67
N LEU A 284 -22.20 -16.82 10.41
CA LEU A 284 -21.38 -17.99 10.78
C LEU A 284 -21.39 -18.26 12.29
N GLY A 285 -21.42 -17.20 13.09
CA GLY A 285 -21.55 -17.28 14.55
C GLY A 285 -23.00 -17.32 15.04
N GLY A 286 -24.01 -17.34 14.16
CA GLY A 286 -25.41 -17.21 14.56
C GLY A 286 -25.66 -15.96 15.41
N MET A 287 -24.96 -14.86 15.10
CA MET A 287 -25.17 -13.55 15.73
C MET A 287 -25.97 -12.67 14.78
N SER A 288 -26.83 -11.84 15.32
CA SER A 288 -27.35 -10.69 14.58
C SER A 288 -26.22 -9.71 14.25
N ARG A 289 -26.41 -8.88 13.22
CA ARG A 289 -25.43 -7.86 12.86
C ARG A 289 -25.13 -6.91 14.02
N ALA A 290 -26.15 -6.54 14.80
CA ALA A 290 -26.00 -5.65 15.96
C ALA A 290 -25.15 -6.27 17.09
N GLU A 291 -25.36 -7.57 17.40
CA GLU A 291 -24.54 -8.28 18.39
C GLU A 291 -23.07 -8.36 17.93
N PHE A 292 -22.87 -8.63 16.64
CA PHE A 292 -21.53 -8.72 16.06
C PHE A 292 -20.81 -7.38 16.06
N ASP A 293 -21.49 -6.30 15.67
CA ASP A 293 -20.95 -4.95 15.75
C ASP A 293 -20.60 -4.56 17.20
N ASN A 294 -21.44 -4.92 18.18
CA ASN A 294 -21.17 -4.66 19.59
C ASN A 294 -19.93 -5.42 20.12
N LEU A 295 -19.72 -6.66 19.66
CA LEU A 295 -18.51 -7.42 19.96
C LEU A 295 -17.25 -6.68 19.49
N PHE A 296 -17.23 -6.21 18.24
CA PHE A 296 -16.11 -5.44 17.72
C PHE A 296 -15.93 -4.10 18.43
N ASN A 297 -17.02 -3.35 18.68
CA ASN A 297 -16.95 -2.09 19.40
C ASN A 297 -16.33 -2.27 20.80
N THR A 298 -16.68 -3.37 21.48
CA THR A 298 -16.10 -3.71 22.79
C THR A 298 -14.61 -4.04 22.66
N TYR A 299 -14.25 -4.90 21.71
CA TYR A 299 -12.86 -5.25 21.43
C TYR A 299 -11.99 -4.01 21.12
N GLU A 300 -12.46 -3.16 20.20
CA GLU A 300 -11.76 -1.95 19.76
C GLU A 300 -11.58 -0.96 20.91
N LYS A 301 -12.62 -0.76 21.73
CA LYS A 301 -12.51 0.09 22.92
C LYS A 301 -11.45 -0.42 23.88
N MET A 302 -11.45 -1.71 24.20
CA MET A 302 -10.42 -2.32 25.07
C MET A 302 -9.02 -2.15 24.48
N ARG A 303 -8.87 -2.37 23.17
CA ARG A 303 -7.60 -2.18 22.44
C ARG A 303 -7.12 -0.74 22.48
N GLN A 304 -8.00 0.22 22.21
CA GLN A 304 -7.67 1.65 22.19
C GLN A 304 -7.27 2.14 23.59
N ASP A 305 -8.01 1.76 24.63
CA ASP A 305 -7.68 2.11 26.02
C ASP A 305 -6.29 1.57 26.41
N ALA A 306 -6.00 0.32 26.06
CA ALA A 306 -4.71 -0.31 26.33
C ALA A 306 -3.56 0.35 25.53
N GLN A 307 -3.78 0.66 24.25
CA GLN A 307 -2.80 1.37 23.42
C GLN A 307 -2.54 2.79 23.93
N MET A 308 -3.57 3.49 24.42
CA MET A 308 -3.43 4.82 25.01
C MET A 308 -2.54 4.76 26.26
N LYS A 309 -2.78 3.80 27.16
CA LYS A 309 -1.92 3.57 28.32
C LYS A 309 -0.48 3.24 27.92
N MET A 310 -0.30 2.44 26.88
CA MET A 310 1.02 2.10 26.37
C MET A 310 1.77 3.33 25.83
N ALA A 311 1.07 4.20 25.10
CA ALA A 311 1.65 5.42 24.53
C ALA A 311 2.09 6.43 25.60
N PHE A 312 1.39 6.47 26.75
CA PHE A 312 1.71 7.37 27.86
C PHE A 312 2.49 6.71 29.00
N ALA A 313 2.92 5.45 28.85
CA ALA A 313 3.68 4.75 29.86
C ALA A 313 5.07 5.35 30.04
N GLN A 314 5.40 5.72 31.29
CA GLN A 314 6.68 6.32 31.69
C GLN A 314 7.64 5.31 32.35
N SER A 315 7.21 4.07 32.54
CA SER A 315 8.02 3.00 33.13
C SER A 315 7.82 1.66 32.41
N ALA A 316 8.79 0.76 32.53
CA ALA A 316 8.70 -0.61 32.01
C ALA A 316 7.51 -1.38 32.62
N GLU A 317 7.19 -1.11 33.89
CA GLU A 317 6.02 -1.70 34.56
C GLU A 317 4.71 -1.25 33.93
N GLN A 318 4.53 0.05 33.71
CA GLN A 318 3.35 0.60 33.04
C GLN A 318 3.21 0.07 31.60
N GLN A 319 4.33 -0.05 30.88
CA GLN A 319 4.32 -0.66 29.55
C GLN A 319 3.90 -2.14 29.60
N ASN A 320 4.37 -2.90 30.60
CA ASN A 320 4.00 -4.30 30.77
C ASN A 320 2.52 -4.46 31.14
N GLN A 321 1.98 -3.59 32.01
CA GLN A 321 0.55 -3.55 32.32
C GLN A 321 -0.28 -3.26 31.07
N ALA A 322 0.09 -2.26 30.28
CA ALA A 322 -0.60 -1.95 29.03
C ALA A 322 -0.55 -3.11 28.02
N ARG A 323 0.60 -3.80 27.92
CA ARG A 323 0.72 -5.03 27.11
C ARG A 323 -0.21 -6.14 27.59
N MET A 324 -0.37 -6.34 28.90
CA MET A 324 -1.32 -7.31 29.44
C MET A 324 -2.77 -6.94 29.11
N GLU A 325 -3.12 -5.65 29.09
CA GLU A 325 -4.46 -5.20 28.69
C GLU A 325 -4.72 -5.43 27.20
N VAL A 326 -3.72 -5.23 26.33
CA VAL A 326 -3.82 -5.62 24.91
C VAL A 326 -4.10 -7.11 24.79
N ASN A 327 -3.35 -7.96 25.51
CA ASN A 327 -3.57 -9.40 25.50
C ASN A 327 -4.97 -9.77 26.00
N ARG A 328 -5.51 -9.03 26.99
CA ARG A 328 -6.86 -9.23 27.49
C ARG A 328 -7.92 -8.89 26.46
N ALA A 329 -7.73 -7.83 25.67
CA ALA A 329 -8.61 -7.51 24.55
C ALA A 329 -8.58 -8.61 23.47
N ASP A 330 -7.38 -9.09 23.11
CA ASP A 330 -7.23 -10.17 22.13
C ASP A 330 -7.82 -11.50 22.62
N TYR A 331 -7.72 -11.79 23.92
CA TYR A 331 -8.38 -12.93 24.56
C TYR A 331 -9.90 -12.78 24.53
N TYR A 332 -10.44 -11.63 24.96
CA TYR A 332 -11.88 -11.34 24.89
C TYR A 332 -12.44 -11.58 23.50
N PHE A 333 -11.78 -11.05 22.46
CA PHE A 333 -12.22 -11.25 21.09
C PHE A 333 -12.25 -12.72 20.71
N THR A 334 -11.15 -13.44 20.99
CA THR A 334 -10.99 -14.86 20.63
C THR A 334 -12.04 -15.74 21.31
N GLU A 335 -12.30 -15.54 22.60
CA GLU A 335 -13.31 -16.29 23.35
C GLU A 335 -14.76 -15.90 22.99
N SER A 336 -14.95 -14.73 22.40
CA SER A 336 -16.28 -14.28 21.94
C SER A 336 -16.65 -14.83 20.57
N LEU A 337 -15.68 -15.37 19.81
CA LEU A 337 -15.94 -16.02 18.52
C LEU A 337 -16.51 -17.42 18.73
N LYS A 338 -17.47 -17.82 17.89
CA LYS A 338 -18.01 -19.19 17.88
C LYS A 338 -17.25 -20.06 16.87
N ASP A 339 -17.40 -21.38 16.97
CA ASP A 339 -16.63 -22.39 16.21
C ASP A 339 -16.35 -22.04 14.73
N LYS A 340 -17.37 -21.63 13.97
CA LYS A 340 -17.21 -21.32 12.53
C LYS A 340 -16.49 -19.99 12.25
N GLN A 341 -16.31 -19.14 13.26
CA GLN A 341 -15.63 -17.85 13.20
C GLN A 341 -14.17 -17.94 13.70
N THR A 342 -13.84 -18.88 14.58
CA THR A 342 -12.53 -18.96 15.26
C THR A 342 -11.36 -19.03 14.28
N GLY A 343 -11.51 -19.76 13.18
CA GLY A 343 -10.49 -19.85 12.11
C GLY A 343 -10.36 -18.61 11.23
N LEU A 344 -11.24 -17.61 11.39
CA LEU A 344 -11.32 -16.40 10.57
C LEU A 344 -10.92 -15.13 11.34
N ARG A 345 -10.32 -15.28 12.52
CA ARG A 345 -9.96 -14.16 13.41
C ARG A 345 -9.20 -13.04 12.68
N THR A 346 -8.28 -13.38 11.79
CA THR A 346 -7.47 -12.41 11.05
C THR A 346 -8.31 -11.65 10.02
N GLU A 347 -9.11 -12.36 9.23
CA GLU A 347 -9.98 -11.82 8.19
C GLU A 347 -11.03 -10.90 8.80
N LEU A 348 -11.58 -11.28 9.96
CA LEU A 348 -12.51 -10.50 10.76
C LEU A 348 -11.93 -9.13 11.16
N LEU A 349 -10.74 -9.14 11.76
CA LEU A 349 -10.05 -7.92 12.19
C LEU A 349 -9.68 -7.04 11.00
N ILE A 350 -9.18 -7.63 9.90
CA ILE A 350 -8.85 -6.88 8.69
C ILE A 350 -10.10 -6.22 8.12
N THR A 351 -11.21 -6.95 8.00
CA THR A 351 -12.46 -6.41 7.44
C THR A 351 -12.99 -5.26 8.29
N ARG A 352 -12.87 -5.38 9.62
CA ARG A 352 -13.22 -4.29 10.54
C ARG A 352 -12.34 -3.06 10.34
N SER A 353 -11.02 -3.26 10.31
CA SER A 353 -10.05 -2.19 10.04
C SER A 353 -10.34 -1.46 8.73
N LEU A 354 -10.83 -2.17 7.71
CA LEU A 354 -11.21 -1.60 6.42
C LEU A 354 -12.46 -0.72 6.50
N PHE A 355 -13.42 -1.03 7.37
CA PHE A 355 -14.51 -0.07 7.65
C PHE A 355 -13.94 1.24 8.18
N SER A 356 -13.05 1.21 9.18
CA SER A 356 -12.41 2.40 9.75
C SER A 356 -11.65 3.22 8.70
N VAL A 357 -10.95 2.55 7.77
CA VAL A 357 -10.25 3.24 6.67
C VAL A 357 -11.24 3.90 5.71
N LEU A 358 -12.31 3.19 5.32
CA LEU A 358 -13.31 3.74 4.42
C LEU A 358 -14.03 4.93 5.04
N ASP A 359 -14.38 4.84 6.33
CA ASP A 359 -15.04 5.91 7.08
C ASP A 359 -14.13 7.16 7.14
N ALA A 360 -12.83 6.99 7.39
CA ALA A 360 -11.87 8.10 7.38
C ALA A 360 -11.74 8.78 6.00
N VAL A 361 -11.80 8.00 4.91
CA VAL A 361 -11.84 8.54 3.54
C VAL A 361 -13.15 9.33 3.33
N GLU A 362 -14.29 8.75 3.70
CA GLU A 362 -15.59 9.40 3.54
C GLU A 362 -15.70 10.70 4.34
N GLU A 363 -15.15 10.74 5.56
CA GLU A 363 -15.09 11.95 6.38
C GLU A 363 -14.24 13.03 5.71
N LYS A 364 -13.01 12.70 5.28
CA LYS A 364 -12.09 13.64 4.62
C LYS A 364 -12.68 14.23 3.34
N TYR A 365 -13.38 13.42 2.56
CA TYR A 365 -13.94 13.81 1.26
C TYR A 365 -15.45 14.09 1.31
N ALA A 366 -16.06 14.20 2.50
CA ALA A 366 -17.48 14.49 2.70
C ALA A 366 -18.01 15.71 1.92
N PRO A 367 -17.26 16.83 1.77
CA PRO A 367 -17.70 17.95 0.95
C PRO A 367 -17.89 17.58 -0.53
N GLN A 368 -17.14 16.60 -1.03
CA GLN A 368 -17.24 16.12 -2.40
C GLN A 368 -18.41 15.13 -2.57
N LEU A 369 -18.81 14.41 -1.51
CA LEU A 369 -19.97 13.52 -1.48
C LEU A 369 -21.31 14.27 -1.57
N LYS A 370 -21.36 15.52 -1.11
CA LYS A 370 -22.59 16.36 -1.07
C LYS A 370 -22.79 17.23 -2.31
N ALA A 371 -21.85 17.23 -3.27
CA ALA A 371 -22.00 18.00 -4.49
C ALA A 371 -23.12 17.39 -5.35
N LYS A 372 -24.30 18.02 -5.35
CA LYS A 372 -25.42 17.72 -6.24
C LYS A 372 -24.94 17.63 -7.71
N PRO A 373 -25.55 16.78 -8.54
CA PRO A 373 -25.44 16.92 -9.99
C PRO A 373 -25.78 18.36 -10.37
N ALA A 374 -25.02 18.94 -11.31
CA ALA A 374 -25.34 20.24 -11.87
C ALA A 374 -26.82 20.27 -12.26
N THR A 375 -27.51 21.30 -11.80
CA THR A 375 -28.93 21.57 -12.00
C THR A 375 -29.35 21.31 -13.44
N GLU A 376 -30.28 20.37 -13.63
CA GLU A 376 -31.15 20.35 -14.81
C GLU A 376 -31.78 21.75 -14.93
N GLY A 377 -31.61 22.38 -16.09
CA GLY A 377 -32.26 23.63 -16.43
C GLY A 377 -33.79 23.49 -16.38
N PRO A 378 -34.52 24.61 -16.26
CA PRO A 378 -35.95 24.57 -15.98
C PRO A 378 -36.69 23.88 -17.13
N THR A 379 -37.26 22.71 -16.85
CA THR A 379 -38.25 22.07 -17.71
C THR A 379 -39.52 22.91 -17.65
N THR A 380 -39.67 23.84 -18.60
CA THR A 380 -40.96 24.47 -18.89
C THR A 380 -41.92 23.38 -19.38
N ILE A 381 -42.86 23.00 -18.52
CA ILE A 381 -44.05 22.26 -18.91
C ILE A 381 -44.97 23.25 -19.62
N GLU A 382 -44.95 23.25 -20.96
CA GLU A 382 -46.01 23.89 -21.74
C GLU A 382 -47.26 23.01 -21.71
N ASN A 383 -48.25 23.50 -20.96
CA ASN A 383 -49.57 22.90 -20.85
C ASN A 383 -50.45 23.42 -22.02
N ASN A 384 -50.40 22.74 -23.16
CA ASN A 384 -51.32 23.02 -24.29
C ASN A 384 -52.43 21.97 -24.34
N GLY A 385 -53.39 22.09 -23.43
CA GLY A 385 -54.70 21.49 -23.61
C GLY A 385 -55.59 22.39 -24.48
N LYS A 386 -56.07 21.85 -25.61
CA LYS A 386 -57.33 22.29 -26.21
C LYS A 386 -58.20 21.07 -26.54
N PRO A 387 -59.54 21.17 -26.43
CA PRO A 387 -60.39 20.01 -26.22
C PRO A 387 -61.17 19.58 -27.47
N ASP A 388 -61.58 18.31 -27.41
CA ASP A 388 -62.91 17.77 -27.72
C ASP A 388 -63.20 17.07 -29.07
N SER A 389 -64.04 16.04 -28.89
CA SER A 389 -64.91 15.32 -29.82
C SER A 389 -64.30 14.28 -30.77
N THR A 390 -64.65 13.00 -30.56
CA THR A 390 -65.83 12.42 -31.22
C THR A 390 -66.12 10.98 -30.77
N ASN A 391 -67.38 10.76 -30.43
CA ASN A 391 -68.06 9.46 -30.29
C ASN A 391 -68.05 8.67 -31.61
N LYS A 392 -67.94 7.33 -31.51
CA LYS A 392 -68.78 6.28 -32.14
C LYS A 392 -68.02 4.93 -32.00
N ALA A 393 -68.44 4.02 -31.13
CA ALA A 393 -69.57 3.07 -31.25
C ALA A 393 -69.31 1.92 -32.24
N ASP A 394 -69.44 0.71 -31.69
CA ASP A 394 -69.44 -0.62 -32.31
C ASP A 394 -70.20 -0.74 -33.63
N SER A 395 -69.67 -1.58 -34.53
CA SER A 395 -70.41 -2.70 -35.15
C SER A 395 -69.44 -3.56 -35.97
N GLY A 396 -69.45 -4.87 -35.74
CA GLY A 396 -68.51 -5.81 -36.31
C GLY A 396 -68.74 -6.24 -37.76
N ASN A 397 -67.88 -7.16 -38.19
CA ASN A 397 -68.20 -8.36 -38.97
C ASN A 397 -67.10 -9.40 -38.74
#